data_AF-G1P4C7-F1
#
_entry.id   AF-G1P4C7-F1
#
_cell.length_a   1.000
_cell.length_b   1.000
_cell.length_c   1.000
_cell.angle_alpha   90.00
_cell.angle_beta   90.00
_cell.angle_gamma   90.00
#
_symmetry.space_group_name_H-M   'P 1'
#
loop_
_entity.id
_entity.type
_entity.pdbx_description
1 polymer ?
#
loop_
_entity_poly.entity_id
_entity_poly.type
_entity_poly.pdbx_seq_one_letter_code
_entity_poly.pdbx_strand_id
1 'polypeptide(L)'
;WSFTSVNNVLIKAIFYGVACLEDVLKRMKGKKDIKFITAFRDLLFTTLAFPVSTFVFLSFWLLFLYDRELVYPKALDGIFPVWLNHAMHTFILPFSLVEVILRPHCYPMRKNGLTLLAAASLAYISRVLWIYSETGTWVYPVFAKLSPVGLAAFFSLSYIFIASIYLFGEKLNHWQWVDFKMKRKKER
;
A
#
# COMPACT_ATOMS: atom_id res chain seq x y z
N TRP A 1 14.80 -1.23 4.05
CA TRP A 1 13.50 -1.80 3.62
C TRP A 1 12.55 -2.17 4.72
N SER A 2 13.04 -2.63 5.87
CA SER A 2 12.20 -2.95 7.03
C SER A 2 11.23 -1.81 7.40
N PHE A 3 11.61 -0.55 7.19
CA PHE A 3 10.75 0.59 7.52
C PHE A 3 9.49 0.71 6.63
N THR A 4 9.58 0.69 5.29
CA THR A 4 8.38 0.71 4.42
C THR A 4 7.56 -0.56 4.63
N SER A 5 8.21 -1.71 4.80
CA SER A 5 7.51 -2.99 5.02
C SER A 5 6.73 -3.00 6.33
N VAL A 6 7.30 -2.48 7.43
CA VAL A 6 6.61 -2.34 8.72
C VAL A 6 5.42 -1.38 8.60
N ASN A 7 5.58 -0.24 7.93
CA ASN A 7 4.47 0.67 7.67
C ASN A 7 3.37 0.00 6.82
N ASN A 8 3.73 -0.81 5.82
CA ASN A 8 2.77 -1.55 5.02
C ASN A 8 2.04 -2.64 5.81
N VAL A 9 2.75 -3.35 6.70
CA VAL A 9 2.14 -4.31 7.62
C VAL A 9 1.17 -3.60 8.57
N LEU A 10 1.55 -2.43 9.11
CA LEU A 10 0.68 -1.63 9.97
C LEU A 10 -0.58 -1.15 9.23
N ILE A 11 -0.45 -0.61 8.02
CA ILE A 11 -1.59 -0.19 7.19
C ILE A 11 -2.55 -1.37 6.97
N LYS A 12 -2.01 -2.55 6.65
CA LYS A 12 -2.83 -3.76 6.47
C LYS A 12 -3.47 -4.23 7.76
N ALA A 13 -2.75 -4.19 8.89
CA ALA A 13 -3.32 -4.54 10.19
C ALA A 13 -4.49 -3.63 10.56
N ILE A 14 -4.34 -2.31 10.35
CA ILE A 14 -5.42 -1.34 10.53
C ILE A 14 -6.58 -1.66 9.59
N PHE A 15 -6.32 -1.91 8.31
CA PHE A 15 -7.35 -2.26 7.33
C PHE A 15 -8.14 -3.51 7.74
N TYR A 16 -7.46 -4.62 8.03
CA TYR A 16 -8.12 -5.86 8.44
C TYR A 16 -8.84 -5.72 9.79
N GLY A 17 -8.32 -4.89 10.71
CA GLY A 17 -9.01 -4.53 11.93
C GLY A 17 -10.33 -3.80 11.66
N VAL A 18 -10.33 -2.81 10.76
CA VAL A 18 -11.54 -2.08 10.34
C VAL A 18 -12.52 -3.02 9.63
N ALA A 19 -12.04 -3.90 8.74
CA ALA A 19 -12.87 -4.88 8.05
C ALA A 19 -13.53 -5.87 9.04
N CYS A 20 -12.77 -6.36 10.02
CA CYS A 20 -13.29 -7.21 11.09
C CYS A 20 -14.36 -6.49 11.92
N LEU A 21 -14.10 -5.23 12.30
CA LEU A 21 -15.05 -4.41 13.03
C LEU A 21 -16.35 -4.20 12.24
N GLU A 22 -16.26 -3.94 10.94
CA GLU A 22 -17.43 -3.81 10.06
C GLU A 22 -18.26 -5.10 10.04
N ASP A 23 -17.61 -6.26 9.87
CA ASP A 23 -18.28 -7.57 9.80
C ASP A 23 -18.98 -7.92 11.13
N VAL A 24 -18.32 -7.66 12.28
CA VAL A 24 -18.92 -7.83 13.62
C VAL A 24 -20.12 -6.92 13.82
N LEU A 25 -19.99 -5.62 13.50
CA LEU A 25 -21.07 -4.67 13.70
C LEU A 25 -22.27 -4.94 12.78
N LYS A 26 -22.03 -5.36 11.53
CA LYS A 26 -23.10 -5.80 10.62
C LYS A 26 -23.84 -7.01 11.16
N ARG A 27 -23.13 -7.96 11.79
CA ARG A 27 -23.75 -9.12 12.45
C ARG A 27 -24.59 -8.70 13.65
N MET A 28 -24.08 -7.80 14.50
CA MET A 28 -24.79 -7.32 15.70
C MET A 28 -26.03 -6.47 15.37
N LYS A 29 -25.94 -5.57 14.38
CA LYS A 29 -27.00 -4.61 14.04
C LYS A 29 -27.99 -5.13 12.98
N GLY A 30 -27.98 -6.44 12.68
CA GLY A 30 -28.91 -7.05 11.73
C GLY A 30 -28.76 -6.54 10.29
N LYS A 31 -27.52 -6.46 9.78
CA LYS A 31 -27.16 -5.97 8.43
C LYS A 31 -27.55 -4.50 8.14
N LYS A 32 -27.87 -3.69 9.15
CA LYS A 32 -28.03 -2.23 8.95
C LYS A 32 -26.75 -1.63 8.37
N ASP A 33 -26.93 -0.74 7.39
CA ASP A 33 -25.86 -0.21 6.57
C ASP A 33 -24.94 0.72 7.38
N ILE A 34 -23.73 0.27 7.72
CA ILE A 34 -22.74 1.06 8.47
C ILE A 34 -21.88 1.84 7.50
N LYS A 35 -22.53 2.76 6.77
CA LYS A 35 -21.95 3.48 5.62
C LYS A 35 -20.61 4.13 5.93
N PHE A 36 -20.43 4.69 7.13
CA PHE A 36 -19.18 5.34 7.53
C PHE A 36 -17.99 4.37 7.61
N ILE A 37 -18.15 3.23 8.30
CA ILE A 37 -17.07 2.25 8.46
C ILE A 37 -16.75 1.60 7.11
N THR A 38 -17.77 1.26 6.31
CA THR A 38 -17.58 0.74 4.95
C THR A 38 -16.81 1.75 4.07
N ALA A 39 -17.18 3.02 4.11
CA ALA A 39 -16.52 4.07 3.33
C ALA A 39 -15.07 4.29 3.79
N PHE A 40 -14.82 4.26 5.11
CA PHE A 40 -13.48 4.37 5.66
C PHE A 40 -12.60 3.17 5.31
N ARG A 41 -13.13 1.95 5.41
CA ARG A 41 -12.47 0.72 4.95
C ARG A 41 -12.09 0.83 3.48
N ASP A 42 -13.03 1.20 2.62
CA ASP A 42 -12.80 1.32 1.19
C ASP A 42 -11.78 2.41 0.87
N LEU A 43 -11.83 3.55 1.57
CA LEU A 43 -10.82 4.60 1.45
C LEU A 43 -9.43 4.07 1.81
N LEU A 44 -9.28 3.45 2.99
CA LEU A 44 -8.01 2.88 3.44
C LEU A 44 -7.45 1.86 2.46
N PHE A 45 -8.29 0.95 1.97
CA PHE A 45 -7.86 -0.09 1.06
C PHE A 45 -7.41 0.48 -0.28
N THR A 46 -8.28 1.29 -0.90
CA THR A 46 -8.11 1.75 -2.28
C THR A 46 -6.99 2.77 -2.41
N THR A 47 -6.78 3.63 -1.40
CA THR A 47 -5.79 4.70 -1.44
C THR A 47 -4.44 4.31 -0.84
N LEU A 48 -4.41 3.43 0.18
CA LEU A 48 -3.18 3.09 0.90
C LEU A 48 -2.85 1.61 0.77
N ALA A 49 -3.70 0.70 1.27
CA ALA A 49 -3.31 -0.70 1.44
C ALA A 49 -2.95 -1.40 0.12
N PHE A 50 -3.78 -1.25 -0.91
CA PHE A 50 -3.54 -1.86 -2.22
C PHE A 50 -2.38 -1.19 -2.98
N PRO A 51 -2.34 0.15 -3.16
CA PRO A 51 -1.24 0.80 -3.87
C PRO A 51 0.12 0.61 -3.19
N VAL A 52 0.19 0.77 -1.87
CA VAL A 52 1.44 0.60 -1.11
C VAL A 52 1.91 -0.84 -1.13
N SER A 53 1.03 -1.83 -0.95
CA SER A 53 1.42 -3.25 -1.01
C SER A 53 1.98 -3.63 -2.38
N THR A 54 1.35 -3.16 -3.45
CA THR A 54 1.82 -3.42 -4.82
C THR A 54 3.14 -2.71 -5.09
N PHE A 55 3.28 -1.45 -4.65
CA PHE A 55 4.53 -0.70 -4.77
C PHE A 55 5.68 -1.39 -4.01
N VAL A 56 5.46 -1.81 -2.76
CA VAL A 56 6.44 -2.51 -1.93
C VAL A 56 6.87 -3.81 -2.59
N PHE A 57 5.92 -4.61 -3.08
CA PHE A 57 6.23 -5.85 -3.78
C PHE A 57 7.10 -5.58 -5.03
N LEU A 58 6.64 -4.72 -5.93
CA LEU A 58 7.30 -4.50 -7.21
C LEU A 58 8.67 -3.85 -7.03
N SER A 59 8.77 -2.78 -6.26
CA SER A 59 10.05 -2.08 -6.08
C SER A 59 11.05 -2.87 -5.24
N PHE A 60 10.61 -3.66 -4.26
CA PHE A 60 11.52 -4.54 -3.51
C PHE A 60 12.10 -5.60 -4.43
N TRP A 61 11.27 -6.39 -5.12
CA TRP A 61 11.75 -7.50 -5.94
C TRP A 61 12.55 -7.01 -7.15
N LEU A 62 12.15 -5.89 -7.78
CA LEU A 62 12.90 -5.31 -8.88
C LEU A 62 14.32 -4.90 -8.43
N LEU A 63 14.43 -4.18 -7.32
CA LEU A 63 15.75 -3.78 -6.80
C LEU A 63 16.54 -4.97 -6.26
N PHE A 64 15.88 -5.92 -5.60
CA PHE A 64 16.51 -7.12 -5.05
C PHE A 64 17.13 -7.99 -6.15
N LEU A 65 16.42 -8.17 -7.27
CA LEU A 65 16.90 -8.92 -8.43
C LEU A 65 17.99 -8.17 -9.20
N TYR A 66 17.95 -6.84 -9.21
CA TYR A 66 18.99 -6.01 -9.84
C TYR A 66 20.28 -6.01 -9.02
N ASP A 67 20.19 -5.59 -7.76
CA ASP A 67 21.27 -5.65 -6.77
C ASP A 67 20.68 -5.67 -5.36
N ARG A 68 20.71 -6.84 -4.73
CA ARG A 68 20.18 -7.02 -3.36
C ARG A 68 20.81 -6.08 -2.34
N GLU A 69 22.06 -5.65 -2.51
CA GLU A 69 22.73 -4.78 -1.53
C GLU A 69 22.07 -3.39 -1.43
N LEU A 70 21.31 -2.99 -2.46
CA LEU A 70 20.54 -1.74 -2.45
C LEU A 70 19.38 -1.76 -1.46
N VAL A 71 18.88 -2.95 -1.12
CA VAL A 71 17.59 -3.12 -0.44
C VAL A 71 17.59 -4.10 0.73
N TYR A 72 18.34 -5.19 0.61
CA TYR A 72 18.46 -6.28 1.56
C TYR A 72 19.91 -6.83 1.56
N PRO A 73 20.85 -6.09 2.19
CA PRO A 73 22.26 -6.48 2.29
C PRO A 73 22.45 -7.88 2.90
N LYS A 74 23.50 -8.60 2.49
CA LYS A 74 23.84 -9.94 3.03
C LYS A 74 23.96 -9.98 4.55
N ALA A 75 24.38 -8.88 5.17
CA ALA A 75 24.46 -8.77 6.63
C ALA A 75 23.10 -9.01 7.34
N LEU A 76 21.98 -8.81 6.65
CA LEU A 76 20.66 -9.06 7.20
C LEU A 76 20.25 -10.55 7.19
N ASP A 77 20.94 -11.42 6.44
CA ASP A 77 20.58 -12.85 6.34
C ASP A 77 20.67 -13.57 7.70
N GLY A 78 21.56 -13.12 8.59
CA GLY A 78 21.72 -13.66 9.94
C GLY A 78 20.75 -13.09 10.99
N ILE A 79 20.02 -12.02 10.65
CA ILE A 79 19.11 -11.31 11.57
C ILE A 79 17.66 -11.57 11.16
N PHE A 80 17.41 -11.63 9.86
CA PHE A 80 16.09 -11.57 9.29
C PHE A 80 15.79 -12.88 8.54
N PRO A 81 14.92 -13.75 9.09
CA PRO A 81 14.69 -15.05 8.52
C PRO A 81 13.97 -14.94 7.17
N VAL A 82 14.32 -15.85 6.25
CA VAL A 82 13.84 -15.85 4.86
C VAL A 82 12.30 -15.86 4.78
N TRP A 83 11.63 -16.60 5.65
CA TRP A 83 10.16 -16.65 5.68
C TRP A 83 9.55 -15.28 6.00
N LEU A 84 10.17 -14.51 6.90
CA LEU A 84 9.69 -13.20 7.29
C LEU A 84 9.90 -12.19 6.16
N ASN A 85 11.01 -12.31 5.42
CA ASN A 85 11.22 -11.54 4.20
C ASN A 85 10.09 -11.79 3.18
N HIS A 86 9.76 -13.04 2.89
CA HIS A 86 8.63 -13.37 2.01
C HIS A 86 7.27 -12.92 2.55
N ALA A 87 7.03 -13.02 3.86
CA ALA A 87 5.82 -12.50 4.50
C ALA A 87 5.65 -10.99 4.29
N MET A 88 6.74 -10.24 4.42
CA MET A 88 6.72 -8.78 4.30
C MET A 88 6.78 -8.26 2.85
N HIS A 89 7.32 -9.04 1.91
CA HIS A 89 7.61 -8.54 0.55
C HIS A 89 6.97 -9.34 -0.59
N THR A 90 6.62 -10.61 -0.38
CA THR A 90 5.96 -11.44 -1.40
C THR A 90 4.46 -11.55 -1.13
N PHE A 91 4.08 -12.09 0.04
CA PHE A 91 2.69 -12.47 0.31
C PHE A 91 1.75 -11.28 0.45
N ILE A 92 2.31 -10.08 0.64
CA ILE A 92 1.55 -8.84 0.72
C ILE A 92 0.68 -8.58 -0.51
N LEU A 93 1.16 -8.90 -1.71
CA LEU A 93 0.47 -8.62 -2.96
C LEU A 93 -0.64 -9.66 -3.24
N PRO A 94 -0.39 -10.99 -3.15
CA PRO A 94 -1.44 -11.98 -3.25
C PRO A 94 -2.63 -11.71 -2.32
N PHE A 95 -2.40 -11.36 -1.06
CA PHE A 95 -3.50 -11.04 -0.14
C PHE A 95 -4.28 -9.79 -0.56
N SER A 96 -3.60 -8.75 -1.05
CA SER A 96 -4.28 -7.57 -1.60
C SER A 96 -5.05 -7.88 -2.88
N LEU A 97 -4.56 -8.77 -3.74
CA LEU A 97 -5.26 -9.19 -4.96
C LEU A 97 -6.49 -10.04 -4.65
N VAL A 98 -6.38 -10.96 -3.68
CA VAL A 98 -7.52 -11.74 -3.20
C VAL A 98 -8.63 -10.81 -2.69
N GLU A 99 -8.29 -9.77 -1.93
CA GLU A 99 -9.27 -8.78 -1.48
C GLU A 99 -9.97 -8.06 -2.65
N VAL A 100 -9.23 -7.63 -3.67
CA VAL A 100 -9.79 -7.01 -4.89
C VAL A 100 -10.76 -7.95 -5.62
N ILE A 101 -10.44 -9.24 -5.68
CA ILE A 101 -11.25 -10.27 -6.36
C ILE A 101 -12.51 -10.62 -5.56
N LEU A 102 -12.41 -10.67 -4.23
CA LEU A 102 -13.48 -11.15 -3.36
C LEU A 102 -14.45 -10.04 -2.92
N ARG A 103 -14.00 -8.78 -2.83
CA ARG A 103 -14.84 -7.69 -2.34
C ARG A 103 -14.84 -6.48 -3.31
N PRO A 104 -16.03 -5.95 -3.68
CA PRO A 104 -16.12 -4.70 -4.41
C PRO A 104 -15.79 -3.52 -3.49
N HIS A 105 -14.88 -2.65 -3.94
CA HIS A 105 -14.55 -1.41 -3.23
C HIS A 105 -15.10 -0.18 -3.94
N CYS A 106 -15.56 0.80 -3.15
CA CYS A 106 -15.91 2.12 -3.65
C CYS A 106 -14.67 3.04 -3.62
N TYR A 107 -14.08 3.29 -4.79
CA TYR A 107 -13.00 4.26 -4.91
C TYR A 107 -13.54 5.69 -4.65
N PRO A 108 -12.79 6.53 -3.91
CA PRO A 108 -13.12 7.95 -3.79
C PRO A 108 -12.97 8.63 -5.16
N MET A 109 -13.40 9.90 -5.23
CA MET A 109 -13.06 10.73 -6.39
C MET A 109 -11.55 10.70 -6.63
N ARG A 110 -11.11 10.49 -7.88
CA ARG A 110 -9.69 10.38 -8.26
C ARG A 110 -8.82 11.47 -7.63
N LYS A 111 -9.27 12.73 -7.68
CA LYS A 111 -8.57 13.86 -7.08
C LYS A 111 -8.33 13.66 -5.58
N ASN A 112 -9.35 13.25 -4.83
CA ASN A 112 -9.26 13.04 -3.38
C ASN A 112 -8.35 11.85 -3.06
N GLY A 113 -8.47 10.75 -3.81
CA GLY A 113 -7.62 9.56 -3.63
C GLY A 113 -6.14 9.86 -3.91
N LEU A 114 -5.85 10.57 -5.00
CA LEU A 114 -4.49 10.99 -5.34
C LEU A 114 -3.94 12.03 -4.36
N THR A 115 -4.75 12.98 -3.89
CA THR A 115 -4.33 13.94 -2.85
C THR A 115 -3.98 13.22 -1.55
N LEU A 116 -4.78 12.24 -1.12
CA LEU A 116 -4.48 11.46 0.08
C LEU A 116 -3.21 10.63 -0.08
N LEU A 117 -3.04 10.00 -1.24
CA LEU A 117 -1.83 9.25 -1.57
C LEU A 117 -0.57 10.14 -1.61
N ALA A 118 -0.70 11.36 -2.16
CA ALA A 118 0.37 12.36 -2.14
C ALA A 118 0.72 12.79 -0.73
N ALA A 119 -0.29 13.11 0.10
CA ALA A 119 -0.08 13.49 1.50
C ALA A 119 0.63 12.37 2.29
N ALA A 120 0.20 11.11 2.11
CA ALA A 120 0.85 9.96 2.72
C ALA A 120 2.29 9.77 2.23
N SER A 121 2.52 9.96 0.92
CA SER A 121 3.87 9.87 0.32
C SER A 121 4.80 10.95 0.87
N LEU A 122 4.33 12.19 0.96
CA LEU A 122 5.08 13.31 1.53
C LEU A 122 5.38 13.08 3.01
N ALA A 123 4.40 12.62 3.80
CA ALA A 123 4.62 12.28 5.20
C ALA A 123 5.71 11.21 5.38
N TYR A 124 5.69 10.18 4.52
CA TYR A 124 6.71 9.14 4.50
C TYR A 124 8.10 9.68 4.11
N ILE A 125 8.19 10.48 3.04
CA ILE A 125 9.45 11.09 2.60
C ILE A 125 10.03 11.98 3.70
N SER A 126 9.21 12.86 4.29
CA SER A 126 9.61 13.71 5.41
C SER A 126 10.16 12.91 6.57
N ARG A 127 9.52 11.78 6.90
CA ARG A 127 10.01 10.88 7.96
C ARG A 127 11.36 10.26 7.63
N VAL A 128 11.56 9.81 6.39
CA VAL A 128 12.84 9.24 5.94
C VAL A 128 13.96 10.29 6.01
N LEU A 129 13.70 11.50 5.52
CA LEU A 129 14.66 12.61 5.55
C LEU A 129 14.99 13.03 6.98
N TRP A 130 13.99 13.07 7.86
CA TRP A 130 14.21 13.36 9.28
C TRP A 130 15.08 12.30 9.97
N ILE A 131 14.86 11.00 9.70
CA ILE A 131 15.73 9.95 10.26
C ILE A 131 17.18 10.14 9.80
N TYR A 132 17.39 10.49 8.53
CA TYR A 132 18.73 10.76 8.02
C TYR A 132 19.35 12.00 8.68
N SER A 133 18.60 13.09 8.87
CA SER A 133 19.13 14.30 9.50
C SER A 133 19.56 14.07 10.95
N GLU A 134 18.84 13.21 11.69
CA GLU A 134 19.17 12.90 13.10
C GLU A 134 20.28 11.87 13.24
N THR A 135 20.32 10.84 12.38
CA THR A 135 21.22 9.69 12.56
C THR A 135 22.44 9.71 11.66
N GLY A 136 22.43 10.51 10.58
CA GLY A 136 23.42 10.45 9.51
C GLY A 136 23.37 9.16 8.67
N THR A 137 22.40 8.26 8.91
CA THR A 137 22.30 6.97 8.25
C THR A 137 21.02 6.86 7.42
N TRP A 138 21.15 6.36 6.19
CA TRP A 138 20.00 6.18 5.32
C TRP A 138 19.21 4.93 5.69
N VAL A 139 17.88 5.06 5.73
CA VAL A 139 16.95 3.94 5.95
C VAL A 139 17.02 2.87 4.84
N TYR A 140 17.55 3.26 3.67
CA TYR A 140 17.75 2.40 2.51
C TYR A 140 19.15 2.61 1.93
N PRO A 141 19.95 1.55 1.72
CA PRO A 141 21.27 1.66 1.12
C PRO A 141 21.27 2.36 -0.25
N VAL A 142 20.22 2.18 -1.06
CA VAL A 142 20.06 2.86 -2.35
C VAL A 142 20.13 4.40 -2.24
N PHE A 143 19.64 4.99 -1.14
CA PHE A 143 19.66 6.44 -0.97
C PHE A 143 21.07 6.98 -0.75
N ALA A 144 21.95 6.19 -0.13
CA ALA A 144 23.36 6.56 0.05
C ALA A 144 24.13 6.62 -1.29
N LYS A 145 23.60 6.01 -2.35
CA LYS A 145 24.22 6.00 -3.69
C LYS A 145 23.74 7.15 -4.58
N LEU A 146 22.77 7.94 -4.13
CA LEU A 146 22.13 8.97 -4.93
C LEU A 146 22.58 10.36 -4.50
N SER A 147 22.79 11.25 -5.49
CA SER A 147 22.94 12.69 -5.23
C SER A 147 21.61 13.31 -4.78
N PRO A 148 21.59 14.55 -4.26
CA PRO A 148 20.33 15.23 -3.93
C PRO A 148 19.34 15.30 -5.10
N VAL A 149 19.84 15.52 -6.32
CA VAL A 149 19.04 15.49 -7.55
C VAL A 149 18.53 14.08 -7.83
N GLY A 150 19.38 13.07 -7.64
CA GLY A 150 19.01 11.66 -7.75
C GLY A 150 17.91 11.24 -6.77
N LEU A 151 17.96 11.74 -5.52
CA LEU A 151 16.92 11.51 -4.52
C LEU A 151 15.60 12.18 -4.91
N ALA A 152 15.64 13.43 -5.36
CA ALA A 152 14.45 14.14 -5.83
C ALA A 152 13.80 13.40 -7.02
N ALA A 153 14.61 12.93 -7.98
CA ALA A 153 14.14 12.13 -9.10
C ALA A 153 13.55 10.80 -8.62
N PHE A 154 14.23 10.09 -7.72
CA PHE A 154 13.77 8.82 -7.16
C PHE A 154 12.41 8.94 -6.48
N PHE A 155 12.22 9.95 -5.61
CA PHE A 155 10.94 10.16 -4.92
C PHE A 155 9.83 10.57 -5.89
N SER A 156 10.13 11.41 -6.88
CA SER A 156 9.16 11.82 -7.90
C SER A 156 8.70 10.65 -8.77
N LEU A 157 9.65 9.83 -9.25
CA LEU A 157 9.36 8.61 -10.01
C LEU A 157 8.58 7.60 -9.17
N SER A 158 8.94 7.44 -7.90
CA SER A 158 8.22 6.56 -6.97
C SER A 158 6.77 7.00 -6.77
N TYR A 159 6.53 8.31 -6.64
CA TYR A 159 5.17 8.85 -6.53
C TYR A 159 4.36 8.60 -7.80
N ILE A 160 4.94 8.88 -8.98
CA ILE A 160 4.28 8.59 -10.26
C ILE A 160 3.94 7.11 -10.37
N PHE A 161 4.85 6.24 -9.96
CA PHE A 161 4.64 4.79 -10.01
C PHE A 161 3.49 4.33 -9.11
N ILE A 162 3.44 4.78 -7.84
CA ILE A 162 2.34 4.42 -6.94
C ILE A 162 1.00 5.05 -7.37
N ALA A 163 1.01 6.25 -7.96
CA ALA A 163 -0.18 6.85 -8.54
C ALA A 163 -0.71 6.04 -9.74
N SER A 164 0.17 5.54 -10.61
CA SER A 164 -0.22 4.62 -11.70
C SER A 164 -0.81 3.32 -11.17
N ILE A 165 -0.26 2.76 -10.09
CA ILE A 165 -0.82 1.58 -9.41
C ILE A 165 -2.23 1.88 -8.86
N TYR A 166 -2.44 3.03 -8.24
CA TYR A 166 -3.77 3.44 -7.76
C TYR A 166 -4.80 3.49 -8.90
N LEU A 167 -4.44 4.15 -10.02
CA LEU A 167 -5.31 4.24 -11.20
C LEU A 167 -5.58 2.88 -11.83
N PHE A 168 -4.58 2.01 -11.86
CA PHE A 168 -4.74 0.64 -12.32
C PHE A 168 -5.69 -0.16 -11.42
N GLY A 169 -5.56 -0.03 -10.09
CA GLY A 169 -6.48 -0.65 -9.13
C GLY A 169 -7.93 -0.17 -9.31
N GLU A 170 -8.13 1.13 -9.55
CA GLU A 170 -9.46 1.67 -9.84
C GLU A 170 -10.08 1.02 -11.08
N LYS A 171 -9.29 0.89 -12.15
CA LYS A 171 -9.71 0.23 -13.41
C LYS A 171 -10.01 -1.25 -13.21
N LEU A 172 -9.14 -1.98 -12.49
CA LEU A 172 -9.35 -3.39 -12.15
C LEU A 172 -10.66 -3.60 -11.38
N ASN A 173 -10.89 -2.81 -10.34
CA ASN A 173 -12.10 -2.91 -9.54
C ASN A 173 -13.36 -2.53 -10.35
N HIS A 174 -13.27 -1.57 -11.27
CA HIS A 174 -14.37 -1.29 -12.18
C HIS A 174 -14.66 -2.48 -13.09
N TRP A 175 -13.65 -3.07 -13.70
CA TRP A 175 -13.81 -4.19 -14.63
C TRP A 175 -14.40 -5.43 -13.95
N GLN A 176 -13.86 -5.81 -12.79
CA GLN A 176 -14.31 -6.99 -12.03
C GLN A 176 -15.78 -6.87 -11.55
N TRP A 177 -16.22 -5.66 -11.20
CA TRP A 177 -17.50 -5.45 -10.50
C TRP A 177 -18.51 -4.61 -11.28
N VAL A 178 -18.33 -4.45 -12.60
CA VAL A 178 -19.23 -3.65 -13.46
C VAL A 178 -20.65 -4.19 -13.43
N ASP A 179 -20.83 -5.50 -13.59
CA ASP A 179 -22.15 -6.15 -13.63
C ASP A 179 -22.86 -6.10 -12.29
N PHE A 180 -22.11 -6.23 -11.19
CA PHE A 180 -22.65 -6.12 -9.83
C PHE A 180 -23.17 -4.71 -9.54
N LYS A 181 -22.44 -3.68 -9.99
CA LYS A 181 -22.88 -2.27 -9.87
C LYS A 181 -24.12 -1.99 -10.72
N MET A 182 -24.19 -2.55 -11.93
CA MET A 182 -25.36 -2.42 -12.79
C MET A 182 -26.62 -3.09 -12.21
N LYS A 183 -26.49 -4.31 -11.64
CA LYS A 183 -27.61 -5.01 -10.96
C LYS A 183 -28.16 -4.21 -9.78
N ARG A 184 -27.29 -3.74 -8.88
CA ARG A 184 -27.71 -2.90 -7.73
C ARG A 184 -28.40 -1.58 -8.12
N LYS A 185 -28.08 -1.04 -9.29
CA LYS A 185 -28.69 0.21 -9.80
C LYS A 185 -30.09 -0.04 -10.40
N LYS A 186 -30.38 -1.26 -10.86
CA LYS A 186 -31.73 -1.66 -11.34
C LYS A 186 -32.69 -2.01 -10.20
N GLU A 187 -32.16 -2.44 -9.05
CA GLU A 187 -32.92 -2.81 -7.86
C GLU A 187 -33.22 -1.63 -6.90
N ARG A 188 -32.73 -0.43 -7.23
CA ARG A 188 -33.02 0.83 -6.51
C ARG A 188 -33.93 1.71 -7.36
#